data_AF-A0A8X6L308-F1
#
_entry.id   AF-A0A8X6L308-F1
#
_cell.length_a   1.000
_cell.length_b   1.000
_cell.length_c   1.000
_cell.angle_alpha   90.00
_cell.angle_beta   90.00
_cell.angle_gamma   90.00
#
_symmetry.space_group_name_H-M   'P 1'
#
loop_
_entity.id
_entity.type
_entity.pdbx_description
1 polymer ?
#
loop_
_entity_poly.entity_id
_entity_poly.type
_entity_poly.pdbx_seq_one_letter_code
_entity_poly.pdbx_strand_id
1 'polypeptide(L)'
;MEAQKTLLRSAQKECFNEEGRKSLKNFQVFTDNDGILRLKSRIANEDELPEFIAPLILPPKHLVIKPLIEEEHLVLTSMQELPFF
;
A
#
# COMPACT_ATOMS: atom_id res chain seq x y z
N MET A 1 -10.23 -8.91 -1.39
CA MET A 1 -8.88 -8.35 -1.67
C MET A 1 -8.64 -7.99 -3.14
N GLU A 2 -9.00 -8.81 -4.13
CA GLU A 2 -8.70 -8.53 -5.55
C GLU A 2 -9.25 -7.20 -6.09
N ALA A 3 -10.43 -6.75 -5.62
CA ALA A 3 -11.00 -5.46 -5.97
C ALA A 3 -10.14 -4.28 -5.49
N GLN A 4 -9.68 -4.30 -4.22
CA GLN A 4 -8.78 -3.28 -3.67
C GLN A 4 -7.44 -3.26 -4.41
N LYS A 5 -6.85 -4.42 -4.70
CA LYS A 5 -5.61 -4.51 -5.50
C LYS A 5 -5.78 -3.89 -6.88
N THR A 6 -6.90 -4.17 -7.55
CA THR A 6 -7.23 -3.60 -8.86
C THR A 6 -7.39 -2.08 -8.79
N LEU A 7 -8.07 -1.57 -7.76
CA LEU A 7 -8.25 -0.14 -7.54
C LEU A 7 -6.91 0.56 -7.29
N LEU A 8 -6.09 -0.01 -6.41
CA LEU A 8 -4.77 0.52 -6.06
C LEU A 8 -3.84 0.53 -7.28
N ARG A 9 -3.79 -0.57 -8.04
CA ARG A 9 -3.01 -0.64 -9.28
C ARG A 9 -3.44 0.44 -10.27
N SER A 10 -4.74 0.67 -10.41
CA SER A 10 -5.28 1.69 -11.32
C SER A 10 -4.89 3.10 -10.87
N ALA A 11 -5.07 3.40 -9.57
CA ALA A 11 -4.67 4.68 -8.98
C ALA A 11 -3.17 4.94 -9.11
N GLN A 12 -2.34 3.92 -8.88
CA GLN A 12 -0.89 4.02 -9.04
C GLN A 12 -0.50 4.23 -10.50
N LYS A 13 -1.16 3.57 -11.46
CA LYS A 13 -0.86 3.76 -12.89
C LYS A 13 -1.17 5.18 -13.35
N GLU A 14 -2.25 5.76 -12.84
CA GLU A 14 -2.64 7.15 -13.13
C GLU A 14 -1.64 8.14 -12.52
N CYS A 15 -1.28 7.94 -11.24
CA CYS A 15 -0.49 8.90 -10.47
C CYS A 15 1.03 8.74 -10.60
N PHE A 16 1.53 7.53 -10.85
CA PHE A 16 2.96 7.21 -11.01
C PHE A 16 3.30 6.89 -12.47
N ASN A 17 2.81 7.76 -13.36
CA ASN A 17 3.30 7.90 -14.73
C ASN A 17 4.74 8.49 -14.75
N GLU A 18 5.30 8.79 -15.93
CA GLU A 18 6.68 9.31 -16.04
C GLU A 18 6.95 10.53 -15.16
N GLU A 19 6.04 11.51 -15.13
CA GLU A 19 6.18 12.70 -14.30
C GLU A 19 6.00 12.36 -12.82
N GLY A 20 4.96 11.58 -12.51
CA GLY A 20 4.65 11.15 -11.15
C GLY A 20 5.78 10.36 -10.49
N ARG A 21 6.49 9.54 -11.26
CA ARG A 21 7.64 8.75 -10.78
C ARG A 21 8.82 9.62 -10.34
N LYS A 22 8.92 10.88 -10.78
CA LYS A 22 9.94 11.81 -10.26
C LYS A 22 9.80 12.04 -8.76
N SER A 23 8.58 11.93 -8.21
CA SER A 23 8.35 11.99 -6.76
C SER A 23 8.94 10.80 -6.01
N LEU A 24 9.18 9.69 -6.72
CA LEU A 24 9.71 8.45 -6.16
C LEU A 24 11.24 8.31 -6.32
N LYS A 25 11.92 9.30 -6.90
CA LYS A 25 13.35 9.21 -7.26
C LYS A 25 14.31 8.87 -6.11
N ASN A 26 13.91 9.21 -4.88
CA ASN A 26 14.72 8.97 -3.67
C ASN A 26 14.36 7.65 -2.97
N PHE A 27 13.38 6.91 -3.50
CA PHE A 27 12.92 5.65 -2.94
C PHE A 27 13.37 4.49 -3.81
N GLN A 28 13.78 3.39 -3.17
CA GLN A 28 13.98 2.13 -3.88
C GLN A 28 12.61 1.49 -4.03
N VAL A 29 12.10 1.44 -5.25
CA VAL A 29 10.77 0.91 -5.54
C VAL A 29 10.87 -0.27 -6.48
N PHE A 30 9.93 -1.21 -6.37
CA PHE A 30 9.78 -2.33 -7.29
C PHE A 30 8.31 -2.60 -7.56
N THR A 31 8.03 -3.31 -8.65
CA THR A 31 6.67 -3.76 -8.98
C THR A 31 6.55 -5.23 -8.61
N ASP A 32 5.51 -5.58 -7.87
CA ASP A 32 5.24 -6.97 -7.48
C ASP A 32 4.52 -7.76 -8.59
N ASN A 33 4.20 -9.03 -8.31
CA ASN A 33 3.52 -9.93 -9.25
C ASN A 33 2.09 -9.47 -9.61
N ASP A 34 1.47 -8.62 -8.77
CA ASP A 34 0.14 -8.06 -9.02
C ASP A 34 0.19 -6.78 -9.89
N GLY A 35 1.40 -6.30 -10.21
CA GLY A 35 1.62 -5.07 -10.95
C GLY A 35 1.54 -3.82 -10.07
N ILE A 36 1.69 -3.96 -8.75
CA ILE A 36 1.59 -2.88 -7.77
C ILE A 36 2.99 -2.42 -7.38
N LEU A 37 3.16 -1.11 -7.30
CA LEU A 37 4.41 -0.46 -6.90
C LEU A 37 4.55 -0.50 -5.37
N ARG A 38 5.69 -1.03 -4.91
CA ARG A 38 6.04 -1.19 -3.50
C ARG A 38 7.40 -0.57 -3.20
N LEU A 39 7.58 -0.18 -1.95
CA LEU A 39 8.86 0.24 -1.42
C LEU A 39 9.70 -1.00 -1.09
N LYS A 40 10.97 -0.99 -1.51
CA LYS A 40 11.95 -1.95 -1.03
C LYS A 40 12.48 -1.46 0.31
N SER A 41 12.09 -2.13 1.40
CA SER A 41 12.64 -1.84 2.73
C SER A 41 13.91 -2.67 3.00
N ARG A 42 14.62 -2.33 4.09
CA ARG A 42 15.72 -3.14 4.65
C ARG A 42 15.26 -4.06 5.79
N ILE A 43 13.95 -4.12 6.04
CA ILE A 43 13.35 -4.95 7.06
C ILE A 43 13.40 -6.38 6.53
N ALA A 44 13.98 -7.29 7.32
CA ALA A 44 14.22 -8.68 6.94
C ALA A 44 13.70 -9.68 7.99
N ASN A 45 12.98 -9.21 9.00
CA ASN A 45 12.41 -10.08 10.02
C ASN A 45 11.32 -10.95 9.38
N GLU A 46 11.51 -12.27 9.42
CA GLU A 46 10.57 -13.25 8.85
C GLU A 46 9.21 -13.27 9.57
N ASP A 47 9.17 -12.79 10.82
CA ASP A 47 7.96 -12.67 11.63
C ASP A 47 7.09 -11.45 11.26
N GLU A 48 7.60 -10.52 10.45
CA GLU A 48 6.83 -9.36 10.00
C GLU A 48 5.99 -9.69 8.76
N LEU A 49 4.75 -9.20 8.72
CA LEU A 49 3.87 -9.46 7.57
C LEU A 49 4.50 -8.88 6.29
N PRO A 50 4.31 -9.52 5.12
CA PRO A 50 4.85 -9.06 3.84
C PRO A 50 4.56 -7.58 3.52
N GLU A 51 3.44 -7.07 4.03
CA GLU A 51 3.02 -5.67 3.92
C GLU A 51 3.94 -4.69 4.67
N PHE A 52 4.62 -5.13 5.74
CA PHE A 52 5.62 -4.33 6.46
C PHE A 52 7.00 -4.42 5.80
N ILE A 53 7.35 -5.59 5.29
CA ILE A 53 8.62 -5.83 4.58
C ILE A 53 8.66 -5.03 3.26
N ALA A 54 7.55 -4.99 2.54
CA ALA A 54 7.44 -4.29 1.26
C ALA A 54 6.15 -3.44 1.18
N PRO A 55 6.13 -2.26 1.84
CA PRO A 55 4.93 -1.48 1.96
C PRO A 55 4.46 -0.90 0.63
N LEU A 56 3.14 -0.79 0.50
CA LEU A 56 2.45 -0.22 -0.64
C LEU A 56 2.74 1.28 -0.75
N ILE A 57 2.98 1.76 -1.97
CA ILE A 57 3.14 3.21 -2.21
C ILE A 57 1.78 3.81 -2.55
N LEU A 58 1.24 4.63 -1.66
CA LEU A 58 -0.05 5.27 -1.88
C LEU A 58 0.11 6.60 -2.63
N PRO A 59 -0.61 6.82 -3.75
CA PRO A 59 -0.59 8.10 -4.46
C PRO A 59 -1.35 9.18 -3.66
N PRO A 60 -0.68 10.20 -3.11
CA PRO A 60 -1.23 11.03 -2.04
C PRO A 60 -2.41 11.93 -2.44
N LYS A 61 -2.66 12.12 -3.74
CA LYS A 61 -3.72 12.99 -4.27
C LYS A 61 -4.90 12.24 -4.88
N HIS A 62 -4.87 10.91 -4.91
CA HIS A 62 -5.93 10.14 -5.55
C HIS A 62 -7.12 9.94 -4.60
N LEU A 63 -8.33 10.19 -5.10
CA LEU A 63 -9.58 10.27 -4.33
C LEU A 63 -9.88 9.02 -3.49
N VAL A 64 -9.43 7.85 -3.97
CA VAL A 64 -9.68 6.55 -3.34
C VAL A 64 -8.75 6.24 -2.16
N ILE A 65 -7.66 6.98 -2.00
CA ILE A 65 -6.64 6.65 -0.98
C ILE A 65 -7.14 6.96 0.43
N LYS A 66 -7.83 8.09 0.62
CA LYS A 66 -8.39 8.44 1.93
C LYS A 66 -9.42 7.40 2.39
N PRO A 67 -10.43 7.02 1.59
CA PRO A 67 -11.36 5.95 1.95
C PRO A 67 -10.67 4.60 2.25
N LEU A 68 -9.63 4.23 1.49
CA LEU A 68 -8.88 2.99 1.75
C LEU A 68 -8.17 3.01 3.11
N ILE A 69 -7.56 4.15 3.47
CA ILE A 69 -6.90 4.31 4.77
C ILE A 69 -7.92 4.27 5.90
N GLU A 70 -9.07 4.94 5.73
CA GLU A 70 -10.15 4.96 6.72
C GLU A 70 -10.77 3.57 6.92
N GLU A 71 -11.02 2.82 5.84
CA GLU A 71 -11.49 1.43 5.89
C GLU A 71 -10.52 0.56 6.68
N GLU A 72 -9.22 0.63 6.35
CA GLU A 72 -8.19 -0.16 7.04
C GLU A 72 -8.10 0.19 8.54
N HIS A 73 -8.18 1.47 8.89
CA HIS A 73 -8.20 1.89 10.31
C HIS A 73 -9.43 1.36 11.05
N LEU A 74 -10.61 1.38 10.42
CA LEU A 74 -11.84 0.86 11.02
C LEU A 74 -11.72 -0.65 11.25
N VAL A 75 -11.20 -1.39 10.27
CA VAL A 75 -10.98 -2.84 10.40
C VAL A 75 -10.02 -3.11 11.56
N LEU A 76 -8.83 -2.50 11.55
CA LEU A 76 -7.82 -2.74 12.59
C LEU A 76 -8.28 -2.31 13.99
N THR A 77 -9.02 -1.21 14.10
CA THR A 77 -9.59 -0.76 15.38
C THR A 77 -10.70 -1.69 15.86
N SER A 78 -11.57 -2.15 14.96
CA SER A 78 -12.64 -3.10 15.29
C SER A 78 -12.13 -4.47 15.72
N MET A 79 -10.96 -4.89 15.22
CA MET A 79 -10.32 -6.15 15.62
C MET A 79 -9.61 -6.09 16.97
N GLN A 80 -9.40 -4.89 17.54
CA GLN A 80 -8.85 -4.72 18.89
C GLN A 80 -9.92 -4.78 20.00
N GLU A 81 -11.22 -4.75 19.65
CA GLU A 81 -12.32 -4.83 20.63
C GLU A 81 -12.84 -6.25 20.89
N LEU A 82 -12.25 -7.28 20.28
CA LEU A 82 -12.60 -8.66 20.65
C LEU A 82 -12.04 -8.95 22.06
N PRO A 83 -12.89 -9.27 23.05
CA PRO A 83 -12.41 -9.64 24.36
C PRO A 83 -11.59 -10.91 24.19
N PHE A 84 -10.34 -10.86 24.64
CA PHE A 84 -9.56 -12.06 24.93
C PHE A 84 -10.42 -12.94 25.84
N PHE A 85 -10.94 -14.05 25.30
CA PHE A 85 -11.64 -15.08 26.08
C PHE A 85 -10.69 -15.73 27.08
#